data_AF-A0A955EXB1-F1
#
_entry.id   AF-A0A955EXB1-F1
#
_cell.length_a   1.000
_cell.length_b   1.000
_cell.length_c   1.000
_cell.angle_alpha   90.00
_cell.angle_beta   90.00
_cell.angle_gamma   90.00
#
_symmetry.space_group_name_H-M   'P 1'
#
loop_
_entity.id
_entity.type
_entity.pdbx_description
1 polymer ?
#
loop_
_entity_poly.entity_id
_entity_poly.type
_entity_poly.pdbx_seq_one_letter_code
_entity_poly.pdbx_strand_id
1 'polypeptide(L)'
;MAKNHAKGFTDFVREQGVVGLAVGLAIGAAAGEAVKKIVEEFINPIIGYLVGGVSLDKQMWHTGLFRGKEELVFGWGAIIGAVITLLATAFVVYQIVHIAKLDRMDKKKD
;
A
#
# COMPACT_ATOMS: atom_id res chain seq x y z
N MET A 1 18.21 -26.72 -30.86
CA MET A 1 18.67 -25.32 -30.68
C MET A 1 17.80 -24.60 -29.64
N ALA A 2 17.90 -24.94 -28.36
CA ALA A 2 17.02 -24.39 -27.30
C ALA A 2 17.78 -23.70 -26.14
N LYS A 3 19.12 -23.57 -26.22
CA LYS A 3 19.95 -23.00 -25.14
C LYS A 3 20.12 -21.47 -25.20
N ASN A 4 19.57 -20.78 -26.21
CA ASN A 4 19.82 -19.35 -26.41
C ASN A 4 18.81 -18.41 -25.74
N HIS A 5 17.61 -18.87 -25.38
CA HIS A 5 16.56 -18.00 -24.82
C HIS A 5 16.79 -17.66 -23.35
N ALA A 6 17.24 -18.63 -22.54
CA ALA A 6 17.58 -18.38 -21.13
C ALA A 6 18.79 -17.46 -20.98
N LYS A 7 19.78 -17.60 -21.87
CA LYS A 7 20.94 -16.70 -21.94
C LYS A 7 20.51 -15.28 -22.37
N GLY A 8 19.70 -15.17 -23.42
CA GLY A 8 19.14 -13.88 -23.86
C GLY A 8 18.29 -13.18 -22.79
N PHE A 9 17.54 -13.94 -21.99
CA PHE A 9 16.77 -13.38 -20.87
C PHE A 9 17.67 -12.91 -19.72
N THR A 10 18.68 -13.68 -19.35
CA THR A 10 19.63 -13.28 -18.30
C THR A 10 20.47 -12.07 -18.70
N ASP A 11 20.86 -11.96 -19.98
CA ASP A 11 21.53 -10.79 -20.53
C ASP A 11 20.60 -9.57 -20.55
N PHE A 12 19.32 -9.72 -20.96
CA PHE A 12 18.31 -8.66 -20.90
C PHE A 12 18.07 -8.12 -19.48
N VAL A 13 17.91 -9.01 -18.49
CA VAL A 13 17.68 -8.63 -17.09
C VAL A 13 18.88 -7.83 -16.53
N ARG A 14 20.09 -8.14 -16.99
CA ARG A 14 21.32 -7.43 -16.62
C ARG A 14 21.43 -6.08 -17.32
N GLU A 15 21.19 -6.02 -18.62
CA GLU A 15 21.29 -4.79 -19.42
C GLU A 15 20.22 -3.75 -19.05
N GLN A 16 19.00 -4.20 -18.74
CA GLN A 16 17.87 -3.30 -18.46
C GLN A 16 17.73 -2.93 -16.96
N GLY A 17 18.70 -3.32 -16.11
CA GLY A 17 18.65 -2.99 -14.67
C GLY A 17 17.43 -3.56 -13.93
N VAL A 18 16.75 -4.57 -14.49
CA VAL A 18 15.49 -5.13 -13.99
C VAL A 18 15.63 -5.69 -12.58
N VAL A 19 16.82 -6.18 -12.23
CA VAL A 19 17.12 -6.67 -10.87
C VAL A 19 16.91 -5.57 -9.82
N GLY A 20 17.39 -4.35 -10.09
CA GLY A 20 17.24 -3.22 -9.16
C GLY A 20 15.77 -2.80 -9.01
N LEU A 21 15.03 -2.77 -10.12
CA LEU A 21 13.59 -2.50 -10.13
C LEU A 21 12.80 -3.57 -9.36
N ALA A 22 13.12 -4.84 -9.56
CA ALA A 22 12.47 -5.96 -8.88
C ALA A 22 12.69 -5.90 -7.35
N VAL A 23 13.91 -5.61 -6.91
CA VAL A 23 14.23 -5.45 -5.48
C VAL A 23 13.50 -4.24 -4.90
N GLY A 24 13.51 -3.10 -5.60
CA GLY A 24 12.81 -1.89 -5.17
C GLY A 24 11.30 -2.10 -5.02
N LEU A 25 10.67 -2.79 -5.98
CA LEU A 25 9.25 -3.11 -5.93
C LEU A 25 8.91 -4.09 -4.80
N ALA A 26 9.74 -5.12 -4.60
CA ALA A 26 9.53 -6.11 -3.53
C ALA A 26 9.60 -5.46 -2.14
N ILE A 27 10.61 -4.60 -1.91
CA ILE A 27 10.75 -3.86 -0.65
C ILE A 27 9.60 -2.85 -0.48
N GLY A 28 9.22 -2.15 -1.56
CA GLY A 28 8.11 -1.20 -1.54
C GLY A 28 6.77 -1.85 -1.18
N ALA A 29 6.50 -3.04 -1.72
CA ALA A 29 5.30 -3.81 -1.40
C ALA A 29 5.29 -4.23 0.08
N ALA A 30 6.38 -4.79 0.59
CA ALA A 30 6.50 -5.22 1.98
C ALA A 30 6.38 -4.04 2.97
N ALA A 31 7.00 -2.90 2.65
CA ALA A 31 6.90 -1.68 3.46
C ALA A 31 5.46 -1.15 3.49
N GLY A 32 4.76 -1.14 2.35
CA GLY A 32 3.36 -0.77 2.27
C GLY A 32 2.46 -1.67 3.12
N GLU A 33 2.69 -2.99 3.09
CA GLU A 33 1.95 -3.96 3.91
C GLU A 33 2.19 -3.74 5.41
N ALA A 34 3.42 -3.48 5.83
CA ALA A 34 3.73 -3.18 7.23
C ALA A 34 2.99 -1.93 7.72
N VAL A 35 2.95 -0.86 6.93
CA VAL A 35 2.21 0.35 7.33
C VAL A 35 0.70 0.10 7.34
N LYS A 36 0.17 -0.60 6.33
CA LYS A 36 -1.24 -0.99 6.30
C LYS A 36 -1.65 -1.75 7.57
N LYS A 37 -0.82 -2.69 8.02
CA LYS A 37 -1.05 -3.42 9.27
C LYS A 37 -1.09 -2.53 10.50
N ILE A 38 -0.22 -1.53 10.60
CA ILE A 38 -0.26 -0.55 11.68
C ILE A 38 -1.58 0.25 11.64
N VAL A 39 -2.03 0.66 10.44
CA VAL A 39 -3.29 1.39 10.31
C VAL A 39 -4.47 0.52 10.72
N GLU A 40 -4.56 -0.71 10.21
CA GLU A 40 -5.66 -1.64 10.47
C GLU A 40 -5.73 -2.10 11.93
N GLU A 41 -4.58 -2.41 12.54
CA GLU A 41 -4.54 -3.07 13.86
C GLU A 41 -4.34 -2.08 15.01
N PHE A 42 -3.80 -0.88 14.76
CA PHE A 42 -3.56 0.12 15.79
C PHE A 42 -4.43 1.37 15.60
N ILE A 43 -4.45 1.96 14.41
CA ILE A 43 -5.15 3.23 14.17
C ILE A 43 -6.67 3.04 14.08
N ASN A 44 -7.16 2.07 13.30
CA ASN A 44 -8.59 1.81 13.11
C ASN A 44 -9.32 1.49 14.42
N PRO A 45 -8.79 0.68 15.36
CA PRO A 45 -9.43 0.46 16.66
C PRO A 45 -9.53 1.72 17.52
N ILE A 46 -8.51 2.59 17.49
CA ILE A 46 -8.53 3.85 18.25
C ILE A 46 -9.59 4.79 17.68
N ILE A 47 -9.63 4.95 16.34
CA ILE A 47 -10.67 5.76 15.69
C ILE A 47 -12.06 5.14 15.96
N GLY A 48 -12.19 3.83 15.83
CA GLY A 48 -13.42 3.11 16.10
C GLY A 48 -13.92 3.31 17.53
N TYR A 49 -13.02 3.29 18.52
CA TYR A 49 -13.35 3.57 19.92
C TYR A 49 -13.86 5.00 20.11
N LEU A 50 -13.18 5.99 19.53
CA LEU A 50 -13.55 7.40 19.63
C LEU A 50 -14.89 7.74 18.96
N VAL A 51 -15.23 7.04 17.88
CA VAL A 51 -16.47 7.26 17.09
C VAL A 51 -17.65 6.41 17.61
N GLY A 52 -17.49 5.71 18.74
CA GLY A 52 -18.59 4.99 19.40
C GLY A 52 -18.68 3.49 19.06
N GLY A 53 -17.55 2.85 18.74
CA GLY A 53 -17.43 1.40 18.58
C GLY A 53 -17.62 0.87 17.16
N VAL A 54 -17.74 1.75 16.16
CA VAL A 54 -17.94 1.33 14.77
C VAL A 54 -16.62 1.34 14.01
N SER A 55 -16.15 0.15 13.61
CA SER A 55 -15.03 0.00 12.68
C SER A 55 -15.37 0.75 11.40
N LEU A 56 -14.46 1.63 10.93
CA LEU A 56 -14.64 2.36 9.67
C LEU A 56 -14.99 1.41 8.52
N ASP A 57 -14.37 0.23 8.49
CA ASP A 57 -14.58 -0.80 7.47
C ASP A 57 -16.00 -1.41 7.45
N LYS A 58 -16.75 -1.26 8.56
CA LYS A 58 -18.11 -1.77 8.73
C LYS A 58 -19.18 -0.70 8.53
N GLN A 59 -18.79 0.53 8.18
CA GLN A 59 -19.74 1.59 7.84
C GLN A 59 -20.31 1.36 6.44
N MET A 60 -21.55 0.90 6.42
CA MET A 60 -22.30 0.52 5.23
C MET A 60 -23.58 1.35 5.16
N TRP A 61 -23.81 2.02 4.03
CA TRP A 61 -25.08 2.66 3.73
C TRP A 61 -25.99 1.66 3.05
N HIS A 62 -26.99 1.19 3.79
CA HIS A 62 -28.09 0.38 3.30
C HIS A 62 -29.05 1.28 2.52
N THR A 63 -29.14 1.08 1.21
CA THR A 63 -29.95 1.96 0.34
C THR A 63 -31.41 1.55 0.29
N GLY A 64 -31.79 0.41 0.87
CA GLY A 64 -33.14 -0.13 0.81
C GLY A 64 -33.61 -0.50 -0.60
N LEU A 65 -32.72 -0.45 -1.61
CA LEU A 65 -32.98 -0.89 -2.97
C LEU A 65 -32.61 -2.37 -3.09
N PHE A 66 -33.61 -3.20 -3.36
CA PHE A 66 -33.45 -4.65 -3.49
C PHE A 66 -33.55 -5.07 -4.95
N ARG A 67 -32.64 -5.94 -5.40
CA ARG A 67 -32.78 -6.68 -6.65
C ARG A 67 -32.93 -8.17 -6.32
N GLY A 68 -34.17 -8.63 -6.24
CA GLY A 68 -34.46 -10.00 -5.77
C GLY A 68 -34.26 -10.12 -4.25
N LYS A 69 -33.37 -11.01 -3.81
CA LYS A 69 -33.04 -11.22 -2.39
C LYS A 69 -31.80 -10.46 -1.91
N GLU A 70 -31.13 -9.73 -2.79
CA GLU A 70 -29.91 -8.99 -2.46
C GLU A 70 -30.21 -7.50 -2.33
N GLU A 71 -29.81 -6.92 -1.20
CA GLU A 71 -29.86 -5.49 -0.94
C GLU A 71 -28.63 -4.82 -1.56
N LEU A 72 -28.82 -3.68 -2.24
CA LEU A 72 -27.73 -2.83 -2.67
C LEU A 72 -27.18 -2.07 -1.46
N VAL A 73 -26.00 -2.46 -1.00
CA VAL A 73 -25.32 -1.83 0.14
C VAL A 73 -24.03 -1.15 -0.32
N PHE A 74 -23.89 0.15 -0.01
CA PHE A 74 -22.66 0.90 -0.28
C PHE A 74 -21.77 0.95 0.95
N GLY A 75 -20.68 0.17 0.95
CA GLY A 75 -19.64 0.24 1.98
C GLY A 75 -18.73 1.45 1.81
N TRP A 76 -19.22 2.67 2.11
CA TRP A 76 -18.41 3.90 2.06
C TRP A 76 -17.26 3.89 3.06
N GLY A 77 -17.44 3.17 4.16
CA GLY A 77 -16.45 3.01 5.21
C GLY A 77 -15.12 2.42 4.72
N ALA A 78 -15.19 1.41 3.85
CA ALA A 78 -14.00 0.78 3.25
C ALA A 78 -13.21 1.75 2.35
N ILE A 79 -13.90 2.67 1.66
CA ILE A 79 -13.26 3.68 0.81
C ILE A 79 -12.49 4.68 1.69
N ILE A 80 -13.11 5.17 2.76
CA ILE A 80 -12.45 6.10 3.68
C ILE A 80 -11.28 5.42 4.40
N GLY A 81 -11.44 4.16 4.83
CA GLY A 81 -10.35 3.35 5.38
C GLY A 81 -9.17 3.20 4.42
N ALA A 82 -9.45 2.98 3.12
CA ALA A 82 -8.41 2.90 2.09
C ALA A 82 -7.68 4.24 1.90
N VAL A 83 -8.39 5.37 1.91
CA VAL A 83 -7.78 6.71 1.82
C VAL A 83 -6.91 7.01 3.05
N ILE A 84 -7.38 6.70 4.25
CA ILE A 84 -6.60 6.87 5.49
C ILE A 84 -5.32 6.02 5.42
N THR A 85 -5.43 4.76 5.00
CA THR A 85 -4.29 3.87 4.85
C THR A 85 -3.27 4.41 3.84
N LEU A 86 -3.74 4.94 2.71
CA LEU A 86 -2.88 5.56 1.69
C LEU A 86 -2.12 6.76 2.24
N LEU A 87 -2.81 7.68 2.92
CA LEU A 87 -2.21 8.87 3.51
C LEU A 87 -1.22 8.52 4.64
N ALA A 88 -1.57 7.56 5.48
CA ALA A 88 -0.68 7.09 6.54
C ALA A 88 0.58 6.42 5.97
N THR A 89 0.43 5.59 4.92
CA THR A 89 1.57 4.97 4.22
C THR A 89 2.48 6.03 3.62
N ALA A 90 1.92 7.02 2.90
CA ALA A 90 2.69 8.12 2.35
C ALA A 90 3.43 8.92 3.44
N PHE A 91 2.75 9.20 4.56
CA PHE A 91 3.33 9.94 5.69
C PHE A 91 4.49 9.18 6.35
N VAL A 92 4.33 7.88 6.63
CA VAL A 92 5.37 7.06 7.24
C VAL A 92 6.58 6.93 6.31
N VAL A 93 6.35 6.69 5.01
CA VAL A 93 7.44 6.64 4.03
C VAL A 93 8.19 7.97 3.96
N TYR A 94 7.47 9.10 3.92
CA TYR A 94 8.07 10.42 3.98
C TYR A 94 8.94 10.62 5.22
N GLN A 95 8.40 10.29 6.41
CA GLN A 95 9.14 10.40 7.66
C GLN A 95 10.39 9.52 7.69
N ILE A 96 10.33 8.28 7.17
CA ILE A 96 11.49 7.40 7.10
C ILE A 96 12.57 8.01 6.18
N VAL A 97 12.20 8.49 4.99
CA VAL A 97 13.14 9.11 4.05
C VAL A 97 13.81 10.34 4.67
N HIS A 98 13.03 11.17 5.36
CA HIS A 98 13.51 12.41 5.98
C HIS A 98 14.37 12.14 7.23
N ILE A 99 13.95 11.22 8.11
CA ILE A 99 14.70 10.83 9.31
C ILE A 99 16.01 10.12 8.94
N ALA A 100 15.97 9.24 7.93
CA ALA A 100 17.16 8.56 7.41
C ALA A 100 18.13 9.52 6.70
N LYS A 101 17.79 10.81 6.55
CA LYS A 101 18.57 11.83 5.85
C LYS A 101 18.97 11.41 4.42
N LEU A 102 18.15 10.54 3.79
CA LEU A 102 18.40 10.06 2.43
C LEU A 102 18.25 11.22 1.41
N ASP A 103 17.45 12.21 1.76
CA ASP A 103 17.36 13.53 1.11
C ASP A 103 18.69 14.31 1.12
N ARG A 104 19.58 14.05 2.09
CA ARG A 104 20.92 14.68 2.20
C ARG A 104 22.05 13.82 1.63
N MET A 105 21.80 12.54 1.37
CA MET A 105 22.77 11.63 0.72
C MET A 105 22.84 11.82 -0.79
N ASP A 106 21.88 12.54 -1.37
CA ASP A 106 21.92 13.01 -2.76
C ASP A 106 22.76 14.29 -2.92
N LYS A 107 23.75 14.50 -2.03
CA LYS A 107 24.83 15.45 -2.30
C LYS A 107 25.57 14.92 -3.52
N LYS A 108 25.38 15.62 -4.65
CA LYS A 108 26.16 15.48 -5.87
C LYS A 108 27.60 15.09 -5.52
N LYS A 109 28.03 13.93 -6.00
CA LYS A 109 29.45 13.66 -6.17
C LYS A 109 29.96 14.75 -7.10
N ASP A 110 30.66 15.74 -6.54
CA ASP A 110 31.70 16.44 -7.30
C ASP A 110 32.76 15.42 -7.75
#